data_AF-A0A841JZA3-F1
#
_entry.id   AF-A0A841JZA3-F1
#
_cell.length_a   1.000
_cell.length_b   1.000
_cell.length_c   1.000
_cell.angle_alpha   90.00
_cell.angle_beta   90.00
_cell.angle_gamma   90.00
#
_symmetry.space_group_name_H-M   'P 1'
#
loop_
_entity.id
_entity.type
_entity.pdbx_description
1 polymer ?
#
loop_
_entity_poly.entity_id
_entity_poly.type
_entity_poly.pdbx_seq_one_letter_code
_entity_poly.pdbx_strand_id
1 'polypeptide(L)'
;MRNAWLFPLTHWNWKAALITAICRAAACMAALWHSPLYAREHFGAVEAAYVLLTAGVFSAWQQQALDVKPRQLAWSITVLAIPLGSLAADAGLHLWLDHGNMRALGIGALIVTVVSAMFHWHVMRNGALLVGSESRPFIDDMKRMPQLVASFVTEPLQSLMARIRPEPIAAENEELEVA
;
A
#
# COMPACT_ATOMS: atom_id res chain seq x y z
N MET A 1 22.31 -4.01 -12.85
CA MET A 1 21.55 -3.24 -11.82
C MET A 1 22.52 -2.63 -10.79
N ARG A 2 23.51 -1.83 -11.23
CA ARG A 2 24.70 -1.54 -10.39
C ARG A 2 24.48 -0.56 -9.22
N ASN A 3 23.31 0.09 -9.13
CA ASN A 3 22.98 1.05 -8.06
C ASN A 3 21.60 0.80 -7.43
N ALA A 4 21.16 -0.47 -7.28
CA ALA A 4 19.83 -0.77 -6.73
C ALA A 4 19.61 -0.14 -5.33
N TRP A 5 20.66 -0.13 -4.50
CA TRP A 5 20.65 0.44 -3.16
C TRP A 5 20.52 1.96 -3.09
N LEU A 6 20.97 2.69 -4.13
CA LEU A 6 20.88 4.15 -4.18
C LEU A 6 19.57 4.63 -4.80
N PHE A 7 18.73 3.71 -5.27
CA PHE A 7 17.47 4.07 -5.91
C PHE A 7 16.56 4.89 -5.00
N PRO A 8 16.36 4.57 -3.71
CA PRO A 8 15.52 5.41 -2.85
C PRO A 8 16.07 6.80 -2.58
N LEU A 9 17.39 7.00 -2.69
CA LEU A 9 18.02 8.30 -2.49
C LEU A 9 17.92 9.18 -3.74
N THR A 10 17.89 8.56 -4.92
CA THR A 10 17.82 9.26 -6.22
C THR A 10 16.39 9.42 -6.72
N HIS A 11 15.50 8.50 -6.34
CA HIS A 11 14.11 8.40 -6.74
C HIS A 11 13.21 8.36 -5.52
N TRP A 12 13.55 9.16 -4.50
CA TRP A 12 12.72 9.30 -3.31
C TRP A 12 11.29 9.68 -3.72
N ASN A 13 10.31 8.84 -3.36
CA ASN A 13 8.96 8.98 -3.88
C ASN A 13 8.16 10.01 -3.08
N TRP A 14 8.36 11.28 -3.43
CA TRP A 14 7.74 12.41 -2.75
C TRP A 14 6.21 12.41 -2.81
N LYS A 15 5.61 11.84 -3.86
CA LYS A 15 4.15 11.79 -4.03
C LYS A 15 3.52 10.84 -3.02
N ALA A 16 4.05 9.62 -2.94
CA ALA A 16 3.61 8.62 -1.98
C ALA A 16 3.90 9.08 -0.55
N ALA A 17 5.07 9.68 -0.30
CA ALA A 17 5.44 10.27 0.97
C ALA A 17 4.42 11.33 1.43
N LEU A 18 4.08 12.27 0.56
CA LEU A 18 3.14 13.35 0.86
C LEU A 18 1.75 12.81 1.20
N ILE A 19 1.19 11.91 0.37
CA ILE A 19 -0.12 11.31 0.63
C ILE A 19 -0.11 10.55 1.96
N THR A 20 0.94 9.76 2.21
CA THR A 20 1.05 8.97 3.44
C THR A 20 1.14 9.88 4.67
N ALA A 21 1.95 10.94 4.60
CA ALA A 21 2.09 11.91 5.69
C ALA A 21 0.76 12.62 5.97
N ILE A 22 0.00 13.02 4.94
CA ILE A 22 -1.33 13.63 5.11
C ILE A 22 -2.31 12.65 5.77
N CYS A 23 -2.40 11.42 5.25
CA CYS A 23 -3.28 10.40 5.80
C CYS A 23 -2.94 10.06 7.26
N ARG A 24 -1.65 9.96 7.59
CA ARG A 24 -1.20 9.68 8.95
C ARG A 24 -1.39 10.85 9.89
N ALA A 25 -1.09 12.08 9.46
CA ALA A 25 -1.38 13.28 10.25
C ALA A 25 -2.88 13.35 10.57
N ALA A 26 -3.75 13.11 9.59
CA ALA A 26 -5.20 13.07 9.78
C ALA A 26 -5.61 11.96 10.78
N ALA A 27 -5.07 10.75 10.63
CA ALA A 27 -5.34 9.64 11.55
C ALA A 27 -4.88 9.93 12.98
N CYS A 28 -3.70 10.52 13.16
CA CYS A 28 -3.19 10.93 14.47
C CYS A 28 -4.04 12.04 15.10
N MET A 29 -4.44 13.05 14.32
CA MET A 29 -5.33 14.10 14.81
C MET A 29 -6.69 13.55 15.24
N ALA A 30 -7.23 12.57 14.51
CA ALA A 30 -8.47 11.89 14.87
C ALA A 30 -8.30 11.01 16.13
N ALA A 31 -7.20 10.27 16.24
CA ALA A 31 -6.92 9.42 17.40
C ALA A 31 -6.71 10.25 18.68
N LEU A 32 -6.02 11.39 18.58
CA LEU A 32 -5.79 12.30 19.69
C LEU A 32 -6.89 13.37 19.84
N TRP A 33 -8.09 13.16 19.30
CA TRP A 33 -9.18 14.15 19.35
C TRP A 33 -9.61 14.54 20.79
N HIS A 34 -9.21 13.77 21.81
CA HIS A 34 -9.49 14.06 23.21
C HIS A 34 -8.32 14.74 23.96
N SER A 35 -7.12 14.83 23.36
CA SER A 35 -5.90 15.36 24.00
C SER A 35 -5.79 16.90 23.90
N PRO A 36 -4.98 17.61 24.68
CA PRO A 36 -4.80 19.06 24.48
C PRO A 36 -4.14 19.40 23.12
N LEU A 37 -4.51 20.54 22.51
CA LEU A 37 -4.08 20.94 21.16
C LEU A 37 -2.54 20.92 20.98
N TYR A 38 -1.78 21.44 21.94
CA TYR A 38 -0.32 21.48 21.86
C TYR A 38 0.31 20.07 21.75
N ALA A 39 -0.28 19.09 22.44
CA ALA A 39 0.21 17.71 22.40
C ALA A 39 -0.13 17.04 21.06
N ARG A 40 -1.27 17.40 20.44
CA ARG A 40 -1.66 16.93 19.10
C ARG A 40 -0.74 17.47 18.02
N GLU A 41 -0.43 18.77 18.07
CA GLU A 41 0.39 19.44 17.07
C GLU A 41 1.84 18.94 17.11
N HIS A 42 2.43 18.86 18.31
CA HIS A 42 3.80 18.38 18.45
C HIS A 42 3.96 16.91 18.03
N PHE A 43 3.05 16.03 18.49
CA PHE A 43 3.07 14.62 18.09
C PHE A 43 2.81 14.46 16.59
N GLY A 44 1.81 15.16 16.06
CA GLY A 44 1.45 15.12 14.65
C GLY A 44 2.58 15.62 13.74
N ALA A 45 3.32 16.66 14.13
CA ALA A 45 4.44 17.20 13.36
C ALA A 45 5.64 16.24 13.34
N VAL A 46 6.03 15.68 14.49
CA VAL A 46 7.12 14.70 14.58
C VAL A 46 6.78 13.44 13.78
N GLU A 47 5.57 12.93 13.94
CA GLU A 47 5.06 11.78 13.21
C GLU A 47 5.02 12.06 11.70
N ALA A 48 4.48 13.21 11.28
CA ALA A 48 4.42 13.57 9.88
C ALA A 48 5.81 13.70 9.25
N ALA A 49 6.78 14.30 9.96
CA ALA A 49 8.16 14.41 9.48
C ALA A 49 8.83 13.03 9.35
N TYR A 50 8.67 12.18 10.36
CA TYR A 50 9.16 10.80 10.34
C TYR A 50 8.57 10.02 9.16
N VAL A 51 7.24 10.01 9.06
CA VAL A 51 6.49 9.28 8.02
C VAL A 51 6.81 9.83 6.63
N LEU A 52 6.92 11.13 6.46
CA LEU A 52 7.27 11.73 5.18
C LEU A 52 8.62 11.15 4.69
N LEU A 53 9.63 11.16 5.55
CA LEU A 53 10.96 10.65 5.21
C LEU A 53 10.95 9.15 4.91
N THR A 54 10.39 8.34 5.81
CA THR A 54 10.41 6.88 5.71
C THR A 54 9.53 6.38 4.57
N ALA A 55 8.31 6.92 4.42
CA ALA A 55 7.37 6.49 3.39
C ALA A 55 7.92 6.72 1.98
N GLY A 56 8.63 7.83 1.74
CA GLY A 56 9.23 8.06 0.42
C GLY A 56 10.35 7.10 0.07
N VAL A 57 11.15 6.66 1.06
CA VAL A 57 12.19 5.64 0.89
C VAL A 57 11.57 4.27 0.61
N PHE A 58 10.63 3.83 1.46
CA PHE A 58 9.97 2.54 1.27
C PHE A 58 9.17 2.48 -0.04
N SER A 59 8.49 3.56 -0.40
CA SER A 59 7.76 3.66 -1.67
C SER A 59 8.68 3.62 -2.88
N ALA A 60 9.89 4.18 -2.78
CA ALA A 60 10.88 4.05 -3.85
C ALA A 60 11.39 2.61 -3.99
N TRP A 61 11.60 1.88 -2.89
CA TRP A 61 11.90 0.44 -2.96
C TRP A 61 10.75 -0.37 -3.55
N GLN A 62 9.50 -0.04 -3.21
CA GLN A 62 8.32 -0.67 -3.79
C GLN A 62 8.24 -0.40 -5.31
N GLN A 63 8.51 0.83 -5.73
CA GLN A 63 8.59 1.18 -7.14
C GLN A 63 9.70 0.40 -7.85
N GLN A 64 10.89 0.31 -7.28
CA GLN A 64 11.99 -0.48 -7.85
C GLN A 64 11.63 -1.97 -7.96
N ALA A 65 10.88 -2.50 -6.99
CA ALA A 65 10.48 -3.90 -6.99
C ALA A 65 9.52 -4.25 -8.15
N LEU A 66 8.89 -3.27 -8.81
CA LEU A 66 8.05 -3.49 -10.00
C LEU A 66 8.83 -4.08 -11.19
N ASP A 67 10.13 -3.79 -11.29
CA ASP A 67 10.98 -4.26 -12.39
C ASP A 67 11.48 -5.71 -12.20
N VAL A 68 11.15 -6.35 -11.08
CA VAL A 68 11.58 -7.71 -10.75
C VAL A 68 10.82 -8.73 -11.62
N LYS A 69 11.57 -9.49 -12.44
CA LYS A 69 10.99 -10.31 -13.53
C LYS A 69 10.16 -11.54 -13.13
N PRO A 70 10.23 -12.13 -11.92
CA PRO A 70 9.11 -12.92 -11.44
C PRO A 70 8.07 -12.03 -10.75
N ARG A 71 6.89 -11.89 -11.38
CA ARG A 71 5.78 -11.06 -10.86
C ARG A 71 5.35 -11.44 -9.44
N GLN A 72 5.40 -12.72 -9.08
CA GLN A 72 5.09 -13.19 -7.73
C GLN A 72 6.11 -12.68 -6.71
N LEU A 73 7.40 -12.67 -7.07
CA LEU A 73 8.46 -12.14 -6.21
C LEU A 73 8.35 -10.63 -6.06
N ALA A 74 8.10 -9.92 -7.16
CA ALA A 74 7.85 -8.47 -7.16
C ALA A 74 6.69 -8.09 -6.23
N TRP A 75 5.60 -8.84 -6.30
CA TRP A 75 4.45 -8.69 -5.42
C TRP A 75 4.82 -8.98 -3.97
N SER A 76 5.47 -10.10 -3.66
CA SER A 76 5.85 -10.46 -2.29
C SER A 76 6.79 -9.42 -1.67
N ILE A 77 7.75 -8.89 -2.44
CA ILE A 77 8.64 -7.83 -1.96
C ILE A 77 7.84 -6.57 -1.64
N THR A 78 6.96 -6.16 -2.56
CA THR A 78 6.24 -4.88 -2.46
C THR A 78 5.13 -4.91 -1.42
N VAL A 79 4.42 -6.03 -1.30
CA VAL A 79 3.23 -6.15 -0.44
C VAL A 79 3.56 -6.70 0.95
N LEU A 80 4.62 -7.52 1.06
CA LEU A 80 4.98 -8.15 2.33
C LEU A 80 6.32 -7.65 2.85
N ALA A 81 7.42 -7.86 2.12
CA ALA A 81 8.76 -7.62 2.68
C ALA A 81 8.98 -6.16 3.09
N ILE A 82 8.68 -5.22 2.19
CA ILE A 82 8.88 -3.80 2.44
C ILE A 82 7.93 -3.24 3.52
N PRO A 83 6.61 -3.47 3.45
CA PRO A 83 5.68 -2.95 4.45
C PRO A 83 5.88 -3.56 5.84
N LEU A 84 6.21 -4.85 5.92
CA LEU A 84 6.54 -5.48 7.20
C LEU A 84 7.84 -4.91 7.78
N GLY A 85 8.83 -4.60 6.93
CA GLY A 85 10.04 -3.89 7.33
C GLY A 85 9.73 -2.49 7.88
N SER A 86 8.85 -1.74 7.21
CA SER A 86 8.38 -0.44 7.69
C SER A 86 7.66 -0.56 9.03
N LEU A 87 6.73 -1.50 9.17
CA LEU A 87 5.98 -1.72 10.41
C LEU A 87 6.91 -2.14 11.57
N ALA A 88 7.95 -2.92 11.29
CA ALA A 88 8.97 -3.28 12.27
C ALA A 88 9.81 -2.08 12.69
N ALA A 89 10.14 -1.17 11.76
CA ALA A 89 10.85 0.07 12.07
C ALA A 89 10.00 1.01 12.94
N ASP A 90 8.72 1.18 12.61
CA ASP A 90 7.76 1.95 13.42
C ASP A 90 7.64 1.35 14.82
N ALA A 91 7.50 0.03 14.93
CA ALA A 91 7.44 -0.65 16.22
C ALA A 91 8.73 -0.47 17.03
N GLY A 92 9.90 -0.54 16.38
CA GLY A 92 11.19 -0.28 17.02
C GLY A 92 11.30 1.14 17.57
N LEU A 93 10.86 2.14 16.81
CA LEU A 93 10.86 3.54 17.24
C LEU A 93 9.94 3.75 18.45
N HIS A 94 8.72 3.21 18.41
CA HIS A 94 7.78 3.33 19.52
C HIS A 94 8.25 2.60 20.78
N LEU A 95 8.87 1.42 20.65
CA LEU A 95 9.47 0.70 21.79
C LEU A 95 10.60 1.50 22.44
N TRP A 96 11.41 2.19 21.63
CA TRP A 96 12.50 3.04 22.11
C TRP A 96 11.99 4.29 22.84
N LEU A 97 10.90 4.90 22.34
CA LEU A 97 10.35 6.13 22.89
C LEU A 97 9.48 5.92 24.14
N ASP A 98 8.65 4.87 24.20
CA ASP A 98 7.50 4.85 25.14
C ASP A 98 7.56 3.77 26.24
N HIS A 99 8.56 2.87 26.29
CA HIS A 99 8.78 1.85 27.36
C HIS A 99 7.54 1.02 27.80
N GLY A 100 6.40 1.07 27.09
CA GLY A 100 5.10 0.68 27.62
C GLY A 100 4.12 0.10 26.59
N ASN A 101 3.36 -0.90 27.08
CA ASN A 101 2.26 -1.68 26.52
C ASN A 101 1.78 -1.44 25.06
N MET A 102 2.62 -1.75 24.07
CA MET A 102 2.28 -1.72 22.63
C MET A 102 1.48 -2.95 22.13
N ARG A 103 0.95 -3.83 22.99
CA ARG A 103 0.21 -5.03 22.53
C ARG A 103 -1.08 -4.70 21.76
N ALA A 104 -1.60 -3.48 21.92
CA ALA A 104 -2.74 -2.96 21.14
C ALA A 104 -2.36 -2.47 19.73
N LEU A 105 -1.06 -2.31 19.41
CA LEU A 105 -0.53 -2.28 18.04
C LEU A 105 -0.59 -3.71 17.45
N GLY A 106 -1.80 -4.27 17.42
CA GLY A 106 -2.06 -5.67 17.14
C GLY A 106 -2.32 -5.94 15.66
N ILE A 107 -2.99 -7.08 15.43
CA ILE A 107 -3.41 -7.62 14.12
C ILE A 107 -4.06 -6.55 13.23
N GLY A 108 -4.79 -5.57 13.79
CA GLY A 108 -5.39 -4.48 13.03
C GLY A 108 -4.38 -3.61 12.28
N ALA A 109 -3.28 -3.22 12.91
CA ALA A 109 -2.22 -2.44 12.27
C ALA A 109 -1.52 -3.23 11.16
N LEU A 110 -1.36 -4.54 11.37
CA LEU A 110 -0.83 -5.46 10.35
C LEU A 110 -1.78 -5.57 9.14
N ILE A 111 -3.08 -5.77 9.37
CA ILE A 111 -4.08 -5.85 8.29
C ILE A 111 -4.10 -4.56 7.49
N VAL A 112 -4.17 -3.40 8.16
CA VAL A 112 -4.17 -2.09 7.50
C VAL A 112 -2.88 -1.89 6.69
N THR A 113 -1.73 -2.26 7.24
CA THR A 113 -0.44 -2.18 6.54
C THR A 113 -0.44 -3.02 5.26
N VAL A 114 -0.88 -4.28 5.35
CA VAL A 114 -0.90 -5.20 4.18
C VAL A 114 -1.90 -4.70 3.13
N VAL A 115 -3.12 -4.31 3.52
CA VAL A 115 -4.13 -3.78 2.60
C VAL A 115 -3.64 -2.50 1.93
N SER A 116 -3.04 -1.59 2.71
CA SER A 116 -2.45 -0.36 2.19
C SER A 116 -1.34 -0.66 1.18
N ALA A 117 -0.48 -1.65 1.45
CA ALA A 117 0.58 -2.05 0.54
C ALA A 117 0.04 -2.72 -0.74
N MET A 118 -1.02 -3.53 -0.63
CA MET A 118 -1.71 -4.10 -1.80
C MET A 118 -2.29 -2.99 -2.69
N PHE A 119 -2.94 -1.99 -2.08
CA PHE A 119 -3.46 -0.84 -2.81
C PHE A 119 -2.33 -0.02 -3.44
N HIS A 120 -1.25 0.22 -2.71
CA HIS A 120 -0.10 0.95 -3.21
C HIS A 120 0.56 0.25 -4.41
N TRP A 121 0.75 -1.07 -4.32
CA TRP A 121 1.18 -1.90 -5.45
C TRP A 121 0.23 -1.74 -6.65
N HIS A 122 -1.09 -1.80 -6.43
CA HIS A 122 -2.09 -1.63 -7.50
C HIS A 122 -1.96 -0.27 -8.18
N VAL A 123 -1.87 0.81 -7.41
CA VAL A 123 -1.71 2.18 -7.92
C VAL A 123 -0.44 2.31 -8.76
N MET A 124 0.70 1.86 -8.23
CA MET A 124 1.99 1.95 -8.92
C MET A 124 2.03 1.09 -10.19
N ARG A 125 1.47 -0.12 -10.14
CA ARG A 125 1.39 -1.01 -11.29
C ARG A 125 0.53 -0.44 -12.42
N ASN A 126 -0.45 0.40 -12.08
CA ASN A 126 -1.25 1.14 -13.05
C ASN A 126 -0.62 2.48 -13.48
N GLY A 127 0.65 2.71 -13.13
CA GLY A 127 1.42 3.86 -13.57
C GLY A 127 1.02 5.18 -12.90
N ALA A 128 0.55 5.13 -11.66
CA ALA A 128 0.25 6.31 -10.84
C ALA A 128 1.18 6.36 -9.62
N LEU A 129 1.44 7.56 -9.10
CA LEU A 129 2.37 7.80 -7.98
C LEU A 129 3.81 7.34 -8.24
N LEU A 130 4.21 7.21 -9.51
CA LEU A 130 5.60 6.96 -9.87
C LEU A 130 6.42 8.26 -9.88
N VAL A 131 7.72 8.13 -9.57
CA VAL A 131 8.72 9.21 -9.68
C VAL A 131 9.86 8.81 -10.63
N GLY A 132 10.59 9.78 -11.17
CA GLY A 132 11.65 9.54 -12.17
C GLY A 132 11.14 9.62 -13.61
N SER A 133 11.70 8.81 -14.51
CA SER A 133 11.37 8.84 -15.95
C SER A 133 9.92 8.50 -16.25
N GLU A 134 9.32 7.61 -15.46
CA GLU A 134 7.93 7.15 -15.61
C GLU A 134 6.92 8.06 -14.88
N SER A 135 7.37 9.22 -14.37
CA SER A 135 6.53 10.12 -13.58
C SER A 135 5.54 10.91 -14.44
N ARG A 136 4.29 10.97 -13.98
CA ARG A 136 3.26 11.88 -14.48
C ARG A 136 3.06 13.09 -13.54
N PRO A 137 2.38 14.17 -13.95
CA PRO A 137 2.00 15.22 -13.02
C PRO A 137 1.15 14.67 -11.87
N PHE A 138 1.39 15.14 -10.64
CA PHE A 138 0.68 14.66 -9.44
C PHE A 138 -0.84 14.85 -9.56
N ILE A 139 -1.29 15.94 -10.18
CA ILE A 139 -2.71 16.21 -10.39
C ILE A 139 -3.35 15.14 -11.29
N ASP A 140 -2.63 14.63 -12.29
CA ASP A 140 -3.14 13.59 -13.17
C ASP A 140 -3.23 12.24 -12.45
N ASP A 141 -2.27 11.95 -11.56
CA ASP A 141 -2.36 10.80 -10.66
C ASP A 141 -3.61 10.91 -9.75
N MET A 142 -3.90 12.10 -9.22
CA MET A 142 -5.09 12.35 -8.38
C MET A 142 -6.41 12.24 -9.13
N LYS A 143 -6.48 12.71 -10.38
CA LYS A 143 -7.69 12.53 -11.22
C LYS A 143 -8.00 11.06 -11.49
N ARG A 144 -6.98 10.20 -11.55
CA ARG A 144 -7.13 8.74 -11.76
C ARG A 144 -7.43 7.99 -10.47
N MET A 145 -7.16 8.58 -9.31
CA MET A 145 -7.28 7.91 -8.02
C MET A 145 -8.68 7.34 -7.75
N PRO A 146 -9.81 8.03 -8.05
CA PRO A 146 -11.14 7.46 -7.87
C PRO A 146 -11.36 6.16 -8.66
N GLN A 147 -10.87 6.12 -9.91
CA GLN A 147 -10.94 4.92 -10.74
C GLN A 147 -10.04 3.79 -10.21
N LEU A 148 -8.84 4.13 -9.73
CA LEU A 148 -7.92 3.16 -9.13
C LEU A 148 -8.49 2.55 -7.85
N VAL A 149 -9.14 3.35 -7.01
CA VAL A 149 -9.87 2.87 -5.82
C VAL A 149 -11.01 1.94 -6.23
N ALA A 150 -11.83 2.33 -7.21
CA ALA A 150 -12.92 1.50 -7.69
C ALA A 150 -12.42 0.15 -8.22
N SER A 151 -11.42 0.16 -9.11
CA SER A 151 -10.83 -1.07 -9.68
C SER A 151 -10.22 -1.98 -8.61
N PHE A 152 -9.53 -1.42 -7.61
CA PHE A 152 -8.96 -2.20 -6.51
C PHE A 152 -10.02 -2.99 -5.72
N VAL A 153 -11.22 -2.43 -5.56
CA VAL A 153 -12.33 -3.09 -4.85
C VAL A 153 -13.07 -4.07 -5.78
N THR A 154 -13.31 -3.70 -7.04
CA THR A 154 -14.14 -4.49 -7.95
C THR A 154 -13.41 -5.70 -8.55
N GLU A 155 -12.13 -5.60 -8.88
CA GLU A 155 -11.36 -6.69 -9.49
C GLU A 155 -11.34 -7.99 -8.66
N PRO A 156 -11.01 -7.97 -7.34
CA PRO A 156 -11.03 -9.18 -6.53
C PRO A 156 -12.45 -9.74 -6.37
N LEU A 157 -13.47 -8.87 -6.27
CA LEU A 157 -14.86 -9.28 -6.16
C LEU A 157 -15.33 -10.00 -7.43
N GLN A 158 -15.02 -9.46 -8.61
CA GLN A 158 -15.35 -10.07 -9.90
C GLN A 158 -14.65 -11.42 -10.08
N SER A 159 -13.37 -11.52 -9.71
CA SER A 159 -12.61 -12.78 -9.75
C SER A 159 -13.22 -13.84 -8.82
N LEU A 160 -13.67 -13.43 -7.62
CA LEU A 160 -14.36 -14.33 -6.69
C LEU A 160 -15.70 -14.80 -7.26
N MET A 161 -16.50 -13.89 -7.81
CA MET A 161 -17.80 -14.23 -8.42
C MET A 161 -17.65 -15.13 -9.65
N ALA A 162 -16.61 -14.93 -10.47
CA ALA A 162 -16.32 -15.76 -11.63
C ALA A 162 -15.97 -17.21 -11.24
N ARG A 163 -15.34 -17.41 -10.07
CA ARG A 163 -15.02 -18.75 -9.53
C ARG A 163 -16.24 -19.48 -8.95
N ILE A 164 -17.30 -18.74 -8.60
CA ILE A 164 -18.51 -19.30 -8.00
C ILE A 164 -19.53 -19.71 -9.06
N ARG A 165 -19.44 -19.19 -10.30
CA ARG A 165 -20.36 -19.54 -11.38
C ARG A 165 -20.12 -21.01 -11.78
N PRO A 166 -21.06 -21.94 -11.54
CA PRO A 166 -20.90 -23.31 -12.00
C PRO A 166 -20.92 -23.32 -13.53
N GLU A 167 -20.00 -24.06 -14.14
CA GLU A 167 -20.05 -24.41 -15.56
C GLU A 167 -21.46 -24.93 -15.87
N PRO A 168 -22.14 -24.43 -16.91
CA PRO A 168 -23.40 -25.03 -17.33
C PRO A 168 -23.08 -26.47 -17.73
N ILE A 169 -23.62 -27.43 -16.98
CA ILE A 169 -23.57 -28.85 -17.31
C ILE A 169 -24.04 -28.94 -18.76
N ALA A 170 -23.11 -29.23 -19.67
CA ALA A 170 -23.43 -29.52 -21.05
C ALA A 170 -24.50 -30.61 -21.01
N ALA A 171 -25.69 -30.28 -21.49
CA ALA A 171 -26.76 -31.24 -21.66
C ALA A 171 -26.32 -32.21 -22.77
N GLU A 172 -25.50 -33.18 -22.41
CA GLU A 172 -25.18 -34.36 -23.21
C GLU A 172 -26.39 -35.30 -23.11
N ASN A 173 -27.50 -34.86 -23.70
CA ASN A 173 -28.72 -35.64 -23.93
C ASN A 173 -29.13 -35.45 -25.40
N GLU A 174 -28.20 -35.65 -26.33
CA GLU A 174 -28.47 -35.86 -27.75
C GLU A 174 -27.65 -37.09 -28.15
N GLU A 175 -28.29 -38.27 -28.16
CA GLU A 175 -27.91 -39.54 -28.86
C GLU A 175 -28.41 -40.81 -28.13
N LEU A 176 -29.28 -40.69 -27.12
CA LEU A 176 -30.05 -41.80 -26.56
C LEU A 176 -31.56 -41.61 -26.76
N GLU A 177 -31.96 -41.16 -27.96
CA GLU A 177 -33.35 -41.22 -28.40
C GLU A 177 -33.44 -41.78 -29.82
N VAL A 178 -34.06 -42.98 -29.90
CA VAL A 178 -34.70 -43.61 -31.07
C VAL A 178 -33.72 -44.22 -32.09
N ALA A 179 -33.33 -45.48 -31.93
CA ALA A 179 -34.07 -46.71 -32.29
C ALA A 179 -34.14 -46.96 -33.81
#